data_AF-A0A3Y6SD84-F1
#
_entry.id   AF-A0A3Y6SD84-F1
#
_cell.length_a   1.000
_cell.length_b   1.000
_cell.length_c   1.000
_cell.angle_alpha   90.00
_cell.angle_beta   90.00
_cell.angle_gamma   90.00
#
_symmetry.space_group_name_H-M   'P 1'
#
loop_
_entity.id
_entity.type
_entity.pdbx_description
1 polymer ?
#
loop_
_entity_poly.entity_id
_entity_poly.type
_entity_poly.pdbx_seq_one_letter_code
_entity_poly.pdbx_strand_id
1 'polypeptide(L)'
;MFLKKLTPLKYDEVIRGLKKMGFEMKPKTGTSHEQWVLKNSKGKWVVTVDKHHAPFSRDLIKSMAKQAGLKARHFHALCRGDATLEDIGFQIIS
;
A
#
# COMPACT_ATOMS: atom_id res chain seq x y z
N MET A 1 12.32 7.56 19.71
CA MET A 1 12.90 6.22 19.53
C MET A 1 11.80 5.23 19.10
N PHE A 2 11.47 5.15 17.80
CA PHE A 2 10.41 4.26 17.30
C PHE A 2 11.01 2.95 16.75
N LEU A 3 11.31 2.03 17.66
CA LEU A 3 11.78 0.65 17.40
C LEU A 3 10.61 -0.35 17.28
N LYS A 4 9.43 0.06 16.80
CA LYS A 4 8.35 -0.90 16.54
C LYS A 4 8.71 -1.74 15.31
N LYS A 5 8.97 -3.04 15.54
CA LYS A 5 9.08 -4.06 14.50
C LYS A 5 7.89 -3.89 13.54
N LEU A 6 8.16 -3.70 12.24
CA LEU A 6 7.13 -3.75 11.20
C LEU A 6 6.44 -5.11 11.33
N THR A 7 5.23 -5.11 11.89
CA THR A 7 4.42 -6.31 12.04
C THR A 7 3.91 -6.73 10.68
N PRO A 8 3.77 -8.04 10.43
CA PRO A 8 3.12 -8.52 9.22
C PRO A 8 1.77 -7.82 9.03
N LEU A 9 1.51 -7.33 7.82
CA LEU A 9 0.20 -6.76 7.47
C LEU A 9 -0.69 -7.85 6.89
N LYS A 10 -1.97 -7.80 7.22
CA LYS A 10 -2.97 -8.62 6.56
C LYS A 10 -3.33 -8.02 5.21
N TYR A 11 -3.76 -8.88 4.30
CA TYR A 11 -4.30 -8.47 3.00
C TYR A 11 -5.39 -7.40 3.12
N ASP A 12 -6.33 -7.60 4.05
CA ASP A 12 -7.43 -6.66 4.25
C ASP A 12 -6.96 -5.26 4.66
N GLU A 13 -5.92 -5.15 5.49
CA GLU A 13 -5.32 -3.88 5.90
C GLU A 13 -4.65 -3.14 4.73
N VAL A 14 -3.91 -3.88 3.90
CA VAL A 14 -3.26 -3.33 2.71
C VAL A 14 -4.29 -2.82 1.71
N ILE A 15 -5.34 -3.60 1.45
CA ILE A 15 -6.41 -3.18 0.54
C ILE A 15 -7.15 -1.95 1.04
N ARG A 16 -7.46 -1.89 2.35
CA ARG A 16 -8.06 -0.70 2.96
C ARG A 16 -7.18 0.53 2.77
N GLY A 17 -5.88 0.41 3.01
CA GLY A 17 -4.92 1.49 2.79
C GLY A 17 -4.86 1.95 1.33
N LEU A 18 -4.76 0.99 0.40
CA LEU A 18 -4.74 1.25 -1.05
C LEU A 18 -6.00 1.96 -1.53
N LYS A 19 -7.18 1.49 -1.12
CA LYS A 19 -8.45 2.16 -1.45
C LYS A 19 -8.52 3.57 -0.88
N LYS A 20 -8.09 3.79 0.37
CA LYS A 20 -8.04 5.13 0.97
C LYS A 20 -7.14 6.08 0.17
N MET A 21 -6.01 5.58 -0.32
CA MET A 21 -5.10 6.33 -1.18
C MET A 21 -5.64 6.61 -2.59
N GLY A 22 -6.78 6.03 -2.97
CA GLY A 22 -7.37 6.17 -4.31
C GLY A 22 -6.82 5.18 -5.34
N PHE A 23 -6.14 4.10 -4.91
CA PHE A 23 -5.74 3.06 -5.84
C PHE A 23 -6.95 2.25 -6.31
N GLU A 24 -6.99 1.97 -7.61
CA GLU A 24 -8.00 1.16 -8.24
C GLU A 24 -7.45 -0.24 -8.55
N MET A 25 -8.20 -1.28 -8.18
CA MET A 25 -7.83 -2.65 -8.51
C MET A 25 -8.06 -2.90 -10.00
N LYS A 26 -7.05 -3.39 -10.72
CA LYS A 26 -7.24 -3.88 -12.09
C LYS A 26 -7.95 -5.24 -12.09
N PRO A 27 -8.81 -5.50 -13.09
CA PRO A 27 -9.39 -6.83 -13.28
C PRO A 27 -8.26 -7.86 -13.52
N LYS A 28 -8.35 -9.00 -12.85
CA LYS A 28 -7.33 -10.05 -12.86
C LYS A 28 -7.55 -10.97 -14.06
N THR A 29 -6.53 -11.20 -14.86
CA THR A 29 -6.53 -12.24 -15.91
C THR A 29 -5.81 -13.48 -15.41
N GLY A 30 -6.46 -14.25 -14.52
CA GLY A 30 -6.08 -15.63 -14.19
C GLY A 30 -4.99 -15.88 -13.15
N THR A 31 -4.21 -14.88 -12.73
CA THR A 31 -3.20 -15.03 -11.66
C THR A 31 -3.66 -14.39 -10.35
N SER A 32 -3.23 -14.97 -9.22
CA SER A 32 -3.60 -14.52 -7.88
C SER A 32 -2.91 -13.22 -7.43
N HIS A 33 -2.11 -12.61 -8.31
CA HIS A 33 -1.50 -11.30 -8.12
C HIS A 33 -2.49 -10.19 -8.47
N GLU A 34 -2.71 -9.28 -7.53
CA GLU A 34 -3.63 -8.16 -7.68
C GLU A 34 -2.83 -6.91 -7.99
N GLN A 35 -3.12 -6.28 -9.13
CA GLN A 35 -2.48 -5.02 -9.48
C GLN A 35 -3.39 -3.85 -9.11
N TRP A 36 -2.87 -2.97 -8.27
CA TRP A 36 -3.52 -1.75 -7.83
C TRP A 36 -2.84 -0.57 -8.50
N VAL A 37 -3.61 0.24 -9.21
CA VAL A 37 -3.09 1.36 -9.97
C VAL A 37 -3.66 2.65 -9.42
N LEU A 38 -2.79 3.59 -9.10
CA LEU A 38 -3.15 4.98 -8.83
C LEU A 38 -2.68 5.80 -10.02
N LYS A 39 -3.62 6.42 -10.73
CA LYS A 39 -3.31 7.41 -11.76
C LYS A 39 -3.66 8.78 -11.19
N ASN A 40 -2.68 9.68 -11.15
CA ASN A 40 -2.92 11.06 -10.76
C ASN A 40 -2.16 12.02 -11.68
N SER A 41 -2.39 13.33 -11.58
CA SER A 41 -1.72 14.34 -12.44
C SER A 41 -0.19 14.31 -12.36
N LYS A 42 0.37 13.78 -11.27
CA LYS A 42 1.82 13.62 -11.05
C LYS A 42 2.40 12.34 -11.67
N GLY A 43 1.59 11.37 -12.07
CA GLY A 43 2.08 10.10 -12.62
C GLY A 43 1.18 8.90 -12.38
N LYS A 44 1.70 7.72 -12.68
CA LYS A 44 1.02 6.44 -12.49
C LYS A 44 1.85 5.54 -11.56
N TRP A 45 1.26 5.16 -10.44
CA TRP A 45 1.82 4.19 -9.51
C TRP A 45 1.11 2.86 -9.66
N VAL A 46 1.87 1.77 -9.64
CA VAL A 46 1.34 0.41 -9.76
C VAL A 46 1.89 -0.41 -8.62
N VAL A 47 1.03 -0.82 -7.70
CA VAL A 47 1.35 -1.68 -6.57
C VAL A 47 0.86 -3.09 -6.89
N THR A 48 1.73 -4.07 -6.75
CA THR A 48 1.35 -5.49 -6.90
C THR A 48 1.18 -6.10 -5.52
N VAL A 49 -0.03 -6.59 -5.24
CA VAL A 49 -0.40 -7.26 -4.00
C VAL A 49 -0.53 -8.74 -4.28
N ASP A 50 0.32 -9.56 -3.65
CA ASP A 50 0.20 -11.00 -3.73
C ASP A 50 -0.50 -11.57 -2.50
N LYS A 51 -1.68 -12.17 -2.69
CA LYS A 51 -2.47 -12.71 -1.59
C LYS A 51 -1.85 -13.99 -1.00
N HIS A 52 -1.07 -14.75 -1.77
CA HIS A 52 -0.48 -16.01 -1.30
C HIS A 52 0.67 -15.79 -0.32
N HIS A 53 1.36 -14.65 -0.42
CA HIS A 53 2.37 -14.21 0.55
C HIS A 53 1.78 -13.47 1.76
N ALA A 54 0.46 -13.47 1.94
CA ALA A 54 -0.15 -12.95 3.16
C ALA A 54 0.04 -13.98 4.31
N PRO A 55 0.50 -13.55 5.50
CA PRO A 55 0.75 -12.17 5.93
C PRO A 55 2.03 -11.56 5.34
N PHE A 56 1.95 -10.30 4.90
CA PHE A 56 3.03 -9.63 4.19
C PHE A 56 4.25 -9.40 5.09
N SER A 57 5.38 -9.97 4.70
CA SER A 57 6.68 -9.70 5.34
C SER A 57 7.13 -8.25 5.13
N ARG A 58 8.03 -7.79 6.00
CA ARG A 58 8.62 -6.43 5.97
C ARG A 58 9.13 -6.05 4.57
N ASP A 59 9.82 -6.96 3.91
CA ASP A 59 10.43 -6.73 2.60
C ASP A 59 9.38 -6.49 1.51
N LEU A 60 8.27 -7.24 1.58
CA LEU A 60 7.16 -7.08 0.65
C LEU A 60 6.41 -5.77 0.90
N ILE A 61 6.21 -5.38 2.16
CA ILE A 61 5.67 -4.06 2.54
C ILE A 61 6.58 -2.93 2.03
N LYS A 62 7.91 -3.09 2.17
CA LYS A 62 8.88 -2.12 1.67
C LYS A 62 8.84 -2.00 0.14
N SER A 63 8.67 -3.12 -0.56
CA SER A 63 8.50 -3.16 -2.01
C SER A 63 7.22 -2.45 -2.45
N MET A 64 6.08 -2.77 -1.82
CA MET A 64 4.79 -2.11 -2.09
C MET A 64 4.83 -0.61 -1.80
N ALA A 65 5.42 -0.21 -0.68
CA ALA A 65 5.56 1.21 -0.35
C ALA A 65 6.41 1.94 -1.39
N LYS A 66 7.52 1.34 -1.84
CA LYS A 66 8.35 1.90 -2.92
C LYS A 66 7.56 2.05 -4.21
N GLN A 67 6.73 1.07 -4.57
CA GLN A 67 5.82 1.13 -5.72
C GLN A 67 4.77 2.24 -5.59
N ALA A 68 4.26 2.48 -4.39
CA ALA A 68 3.33 3.57 -4.07
C ALA A 68 4.01 4.94 -3.94
N GLY A 69 5.33 5.02 -4.03
CA GLY A 69 6.08 6.27 -3.82
C GLY A 69 6.15 6.71 -2.34
N LEU A 70 5.89 5.79 -1.41
CA LEU A 70 5.81 6.04 0.02
C LEU A 70 6.96 5.38 0.78
N LYS A 71 7.24 5.91 1.98
CA LYS A 71 8.13 5.23 2.94
C LYS A 71 7.41 4.03 3.53
N ALA A 72 8.11 2.91 3.70
CA ALA A 72 7.56 1.66 4.26
C ALA A 72 6.82 1.84 5.59
N ARG A 73 7.30 2.75 6.45
CA ARG A 73 6.66 3.09 7.73
C ARG A 73 5.32 3.81 7.56
N HIS A 74 5.25 4.79 6.65
CA HIS A 74 4.04 5.54 6.36
C HIS A 74 2.99 4.62 5.75
N PHE A 75 3.37 3.82 4.76
CA PHE A 75 2.50 2.82 4.16
C PHE A 75 1.97 1.84 5.21
N HIS A 76 2.83 1.34 6.09
CA HIS A 76 2.42 0.42 7.16
C HIS A 76 1.44 1.04 8.15
N ALA A 77 1.74 2.25 8.64
CA ALA A 77 0.84 2.97 9.55
C ALA A 77 -0.51 3.26 8.90
N LEU A 78 -0.52 3.61 7.60
CA LEU A 78 -1.75 3.90 6.86
C LEU A 78 -2.60 2.65 6.62
N CYS A 79 -1.96 1.51 6.33
CA CYS A 79 -2.64 0.22 6.21
C CYS A 79 -3.24 -0.24 7.55
N ARG A 80 -2.52 -0.03 8.67
CA ARG A 80 -3.03 -0.32 10.02
C ARG A 80 -4.11 0.67 10.49
N GLY A 81 -4.21 1.83 9.86
CA GLY A 81 -5.06 2.92 10.32
C GLY A 81 -4.47 3.73 11.49
N ASP A 82 -3.18 3.55 11.77
CA ASP A 82 -2.42 4.35 12.75
C ASP A 82 -2.06 5.75 12.21
N ALA A 83 -2.15 5.98 10.90
CA ALA A 83 -1.86 7.27 10.25
C ALA A 83 -2.88 7.62 9.15
N THR A 84 -3.11 8.93 8.95
CA THR A 84 -3.93 9.47 7.86
C THR A 84 -3.05 9.90 6.68
N LEU A 85 -3.67 10.09 5.51
CA LEU A 85 -2.98 10.55 4.30
C LEU A 85 -2.35 11.93 4.47
N GLU A 86 -3.03 12.79 5.24
CA GLU A 86 -2.59 14.14 5.59
C GLU A 86 -1.34 14.09 6.47
N ASP A 87 -1.31 13.20 7.47
CA ASP A 87 -0.17 13.02 8.40
C ASP A 87 1.11 12.62 7.66
N ILE A 88 0.97 11.82 6.60
CA ILE A 88 2.11 11.35 5.79
C ILE A 88 2.43 12.26 4.60
N GLY A 89 1.71 13.39 4.44
CA GLY A 89 1.88 14.34 3.35
C GLY A 89 1.50 13.79 1.96
N PHE A 90 0.67 12.76 1.91
CA PHE A 90 0.18 12.21 0.65
C PHE A 90 -0.99 13.06 0.16
N GLN A 91 -0.69 14.08 -0.64
CA GLN A 91 -1.71 14.87 -1.33
C GLN A 91 -2.44 13.98 -2.35
N ILE A 92 -3.63 13.53 -2.00
CA ILE A 92 -4.65 13.15 -2.98
C ILE A 92 -5.10 14.47 -3.61
N ILE A 93 -4.49 14.82 -4.74
CA ILE A 93 -4.96 15.95 -5.55
C ILE A 93 -6.24 15.45 -6.21
N SER A 94 -7.38 15.93 -5.71
CA SER A 94 -8.71 15.71 -6.30
C SER A 94 -8.89 16.54 -7.57
#